data_AF-A0A3A9F4A3-F1
#
_entry.id   AF-A0A3A9F4A3-F1
#
_cell.length_a   1.000
_cell.length_b   1.000
_cell.length_c   1.000
_cell.angle_alpha   90.00
_cell.angle_beta   90.00
_cell.angle_gamma   90.00
#
_symmetry.space_group_name_H-M   'P 1'
#
loop_
_entity.id
_entity.type
_entity.pdbx_description
1 polymer ?
#
loop_
_entity_poly.entity_id
_entity_poly.type
_entity_poly.pdbx_seq_one_letter_code
_entity_poly.pdbx_strand_id
1 'polypeptide(L)'
;MVYYPTGVCAQEISIEVQGEVIQSVSFKGGCNGNSQGISKLVEGMNIDDAISRMQGIRCGRRSTSCPDQLATALKKIQTLDQ
;
A
#
# COMPACT_ATOMS: atom_id res chain seq x y z
N MET A 1 -8.80 4.09 5.45
CA MET A 1 -9.08 2.63 5.52
C MET A 1 -7.95 1.94 6.28
N VAL A 2 -8.30 0.99 7.15
CA VAL A 2 -7.33 0.03 7.71
C VAL A 2 -7.43 -1.29 6.94
N TYR A 3 -6.31 -1.78 6.43
CA TYR A 3 -6.21 -3.00 5.64
C TYR A 3 -5.27 -4.01 6.32
N TYR A 4 -5.69 -5.27 6.36
CA TYR A 4 -4.90 -6.36 6.93
C TYR A 4 -4.30 -7.20 5.79
N PRO A 5 -3.02 -6.98 5.42
CA PRO A 5 -2.41 -7.65 4.29
C PRO A 5 -2.10 -9.12 4.62
N THR A 6 -2.07 -9.97 3.60
CA THR A 6 -1.79 -11.40 3.74
C THR A 6 -0.54 -11.79 2.98
N GLY A 7 0.15 -12.85 3.42
CA GLY A 7 1.36 -13.36 2.76
C GLY A 7 2.62 -12.49 2.91
N VAL A 8 2.57 -11.43 3.73
CA VAL A 8 3.66 -10.47 3.94
C VAL A 8 4.04 -10.33 5.42
N CYS A 9 5.07 -9.52 5.71
CA CYS A 9 5.53 -9.28 7.09
C CYS A 9 4.77 -8.14 7.79
N ALA A 10 4.18 -7.21 7.04
CA ALA A 10 3.29 -6.19 7.60
C ALA A 10 2.00 -6.85 8.11
N GLN A 11 1.47 -6.36 9.21
CA GLN A 11 0.26 -6.85 9.85
C GLN A 11 -0.93 -5.93 9.57
N GLU A 12 -0.66 -4.65 9.32
CA GLU A 12 -1.67 -3.62 9.10
C GLU A 12 -1.11 -2.56 8.15
N ILE A 13 -1.98 -2.02 7.29
CA ILE A 13 -1.71 -0.87 6.43
C ILE A 13 -2.85 0.13 6.64
N SER A 14 -2.52 1.29 7.19
CA SER A 14 -3.47 2.39 7.39
C SER A 14 -3.27 3.40 6.26
N ILE A 15 -4.35 3.70 5.54
CA ILE A 15 -4.32 4.51 4.31
C ILE A 15 -5.35 5.62 4.44
N GLU A 16 -4.94 6.86 4.19
CA GLU A 16 -5.83 8.01 4.07
C GLU A 16 -5.75 8.54 2.64
N VAL A 17 -6.91 8.81 2.06
CA VAL A 17 -7.05 9.37 0.70
C VAL A 17 -7.99 10.57 0.74
N GLN A 18 -7.77 11.50 -0.17
CA GLN A 18 -8.67 12.62 -0.44
C GLN A 18 -8.94 12.65 -1.95
N GLY A 19 -10.14 12.20 -2.34
CA GLY A 19 -10.41 11.87 -3.74
C GLY A 19 -9.44 10.78 -4.22
N GLU A 20 -8.74 11.05 -5.32
CA GLU A 20 -7.78 10.11 -5.91
C GLU A 20 -6.33 10.29 -5.39
N VAL A 21 -6.11 11.15 -4.41
CA VAL A 21 -4.77 11.48 -3.91
C VAL A 21 -4.54 10.82 -2.55
N ILE A 22 -3.45 10.08 -2.43
CA ILE A 22 -3.01 9.47 -1.16
C ILE A 22 -2.49 10.57 -0.25
N GLN A 23 -3.13 10.74 0.91
CA GLN A 23 -2.71 11.71 1.92
C GLN A 23 -1.67 11.12 2.87
N SER A 24 -1.87 9.87 3.29
CA SER A 24 -0.91 9.21 4.17
C SER A 24 -1.03 7.68 4.05
N VAL A 25 0.11 7.00 4.25
CA VAL A 25 0.16 5.55 4.43
C VAL A 25 1.05 5.24 5.63
N SER A 26 0.64 4.32 6.49
CA SER A 26 1.52 3.76 7.52
C SER A 26 1.37 2.25 7.58
N PHE A 27 2.47 1.58 7.94
CA PHE A 27 2.52 0.13 8.08
C PHE A 27 2.80 -0.22 9.53
N LYS A 28 2.07 -1.22 10.04
CA LYS A 28 2.43 -1.90 11.29
C LYS A 28 3.19 -3.18 10.95
N GLY A 29 4.42 -3.29 11.44
CA GLY A 29 5.31 -4.40 11.11
C GLY A 29 5.95 -4.30 9.72
N GLY A 30 6.64 -5.35 9.29
CA GLY A 30 7.45 -5.33 8.08
C GLY A 30 8.84 -4.72 8.26
N CYS A 31 9.52 -4.43 7.15
CA CYS A 31 10.85 -3.84 7.17
C CYS A 31 10.76 -2.36 7.57
N ASN A 32 11.28 -2.00 8.74
CA ASN A 32 11.11 -0.66 9.32
C ASN A 32 11.54 0.47 8.37
N GLY A 33 12.70 0.35 7.69
CA GLY A 33 13.18 1.37 6.76
C GLY A 33 12.37 1.43 5.45
N ASN A 34 12.15 0.29 4.79
CA ASN A 34 11.41 0.26 3.53
C ASN A 34 9.94 0.65 3.69
N SER A 35 9.28 0.22 4.76
CA SER A 35 7.88 0.61 5.02
C SER A 35 7.75 2.14 5.19
N GLN A 36 8.66 2.77 5.94
CA GLN A 36 8.70 4.23 6.07
C GLN A 36 9.02 4.92 4.74
N GLY A 37 9.96 4.37 3.97
CA GLY A 37 10.29 4.87 2.64
C GLY A 37 9.09 4.85 1.70
N ILE A 38 8.38 3.72 1.60
CA ILE A 38 7.17 3.60 0.78
C ILE A 38 6.11 4.59 1.25
N SER A 39 5.84 4.67 2.56
CA SER A 39 4.90 5.64 3.14
C SER A 39 5.17 7.07 2.70
N LYS A 40 6.44 7.49 2.64
CA LYS A 40 6.84 8.83 2.20
C LYS A 40 6.83 9.01 0.69
N LEU A 41 7.16 7.98 -0.07
CA LEU A 41 7.19 8.06 -1.53
C LEU A 41 5.80 8.14 -2.16
N VAL A 42 4.77 7.58 -1.51
CA VAL A 42 3.40 7.56 -2.02
C VAL A 42 2.54 8.73 -1.50
N GLU A 43 3.03 9.49 -0.52
CA GLU A 43 2.35 10.70 -0.01
C GLU A 43 2.21 11.73 -1.14
N GLY A 44 0.98 12.18 -1.41
CA GLY A 44 0.64 13.08 -2.52
C GLY A 44 0.54 12.42 -3.90
N MET A 45 0.72 11.10 -4.00
CA MET A 45 0.63 10.37 -5.26
C MET A 45 -0.84 10.07 -5.62
N ASN A 46 -1.16 10.08 -6.93
CA ASN A 46 -2.44 9.56 -7.40
C ASN A 46 -2.51 8.04 -7.17
N ILE A 47 -3.69 7.54 -6.81
CA ILE A 47 -3.93 6.12 -6.51
C ILE A 47 -3.50 5.20 -7.68
N ASP A 48 -3.82 5.56 -8.93
CA ASP A 48 -3.51 4.74 -10.10
C ASP A 48 -2.01 4.64 -10.37
N ASP A 49 -1.29 5.75 -10.17
CA ASP A 49 0.17 5.78 -10.26
C ASP A 49 0.81 4.89 -9.19
N ALA A 50 0.31 4.96 -7.95
CA ALA A 50 0.79 4.12 -6.86
C ALA A 50 0.55 2.63 -7.13
N ILE A 51 -0.66 2.28 -7.60
CA ILE A 51 -1.01 0.91 -7.97
C ILE A 51 -0.10 0.40 -9.08
N SER A 52 0.04 1.14 -10.17
CA SER A 52 0.80 0.71 -11.34
C SER A 52 2.27 0.48 -11.02
N ARG A 53 2.87 1.30 -10.15
CA ARG A 53 4.26 1.18 -9.71
C ARG A 53 4.51 -0.01 -8.78
N MET A 54 3.52 -0.40 -7.98
CA MET A 54 3.71 -1.37 -6.89
C MET A 54 3.10 -2.75 -7.15
N GLN A 55 2.09 -2.84 -8.01
CA GLN A 55 1.41 -4.12 -8.26
C GLN A 55 2.35 -5.18 -8.83
N GLY A 56 2.24 -6.39 -8.33
CA GLY A 56 3.03 -7.55 -8.75
C GLY A 56 4.43 -7.62 -8.15
N ILE A 57 4.89 -6.63 -7.37
CA ILE A 57 6.19 -6.71 -6.69
C ILE A 57 6.17 -7.87 -5.70
N ARG A 58 7.19 -8.75 -5.77
CA ARG A 58 7.33 -9.91 -4.89
C ARG A 58 8.45 -9.71 -3.86
N CYS A 59 8.27 -10.28 -2.68
CA CYS A 59 9.29 -10.29 -1.62
C CYS A 59 9.96 -11.67 -1.54
N GLY A 60 11.12 -11.80 -2.18
CA GLY A 60 11.87 -13.06 -2.26
C GLY A 60 11.03 -14.17 -2.92
N ARG A 61 10.81 -15.28 -2.20
CA ARG A 61 10.02 -16.43 -2.68
C ARG A 61 8.50 -16.27 -2.48
N ARG A 62 8.04 -15.18 -1.84
CA ARG A 62 6.62 -14.96 -1.60
C ARG A 62 5.92 -14.57 -2.91
N SER A 63 4.64 -14.90 -3.03
CA SER A 63 3.81 -14.55 -4.19
C SER A 63 3.43 -13.06 -4.25
N THR A 64 3.69 -12.30 -3.18
CA THR A 64 3.34 -10.89 -3.01
C THR A 64 4.39 -10.16 -2.14
N SER A 65 4.17 -8.87 -1.86
CA SER A 65 5.02 -8.03 -1.02
C SER A 65 4.20 -6.91 -0.34
N CYS A 66 4.78 -6.19 0.62
CA CYS A 66 4.12 -5.05 1.25
C CYS A 66 3.64 -3.98 0.24
N PRO A 67 4.45 -3.52 -0.74
CA PRO A 67 3.96 -2.58 -1.75
C PRO A 67 2.86 -3.18 -2.64
N ASP A 68 2.95 -4.46 -3.02
CA ASP A 68 1.89 -5.12 -3.80
C ASP A 68 0.56 -5.25 -3.01
N GLN A 69 0.64 -5.52 -1.71
CA GLN A 69 -0.52 -5.51 -0.82
C GLN A 69 -1.09 -4.10 -0.63
N LEU A 70 -0.26 -3.06 -0.61
CA LEU A 70 -0.72 -1.67 -0.64
C LEU A 70 -1.48 -1.38 -1.96
N ALA A 71 -0.96 -1.81 -3.10
CA ALA A 71 -1.69 -1.68 -4.38
C ALA A 71 -3.05 -2.39 -4.35
N THR A 72 -3.12 -3.58 -3.74
CA THR A 72 -4.39 -4.31 -3.54
C THR A 72 -5.36 -3.54 -2.64
N ALA A 73 -4.86 -2.93 -1.56
CA ALA A 73 -5.66 -2.10 -0.66
C ALA A 73 -6.21 -0.84 -1.35
N LEU A 74 -5.38 -0.19 -2.17
CA LEU A 74 -5.76 1.00 -2.94
C LEU A 74 -6.84 0.69 -3.99
N LYS A 75 -6.76 -0.44 -4.70
CA LYS A 75 -7.82 -0.90 -5.63
C LYS A 75 -9.17 -1.06 -4.92
N LYS A 76 -9.16 -1.55 -3.67
CA LYS A 76 -10.39 -1.68 -2.87
C LYS A 76 -10.99 -0.32 -2.52
N ILE A 77 -10.16 0.67 -2.20
CA ILE A 77 -10.61 2.04 -1.94
C ILE A 77 -11.33 2.62 -3.16
N GLN A 78 -10.74 2.50 -4.36
CA GLN A 78 -11.37 2.97 -5.59
C GLN A 78 -12.75 2.34 -5.85
N THR A 79 -12.95 1.09 -5.44
CA THR A 79 -14.24 0.39 -5.61
C THR A 79 -15.29 0.84 -4.59
N LEU A 80 -14.89 1.45 -3.46
CA LEU A 80 -15.79 1.90 -2.41
C LEU A 80 -16.26 3.35 -2.61
N ASP A 81 -15.51 4.15 -3.36
CA ASP A 81 -15.82 5.56 -3.66
C ASP A 81 -16.59 5.75 -4.99
N GLN A 82 -17.02 4.65 -5.62
CA GLN A 82 -17.92 4.61 -6.79
C GLN A 82 -19.32 4.10 -6.38
#